data_AF-A0A833FU12-F1
#
_entry.id   AF-A0A833FU12-F1
#
_cell.length_a   1.000
_cell.length_b   1.000
_cell.length_c   1.000
_cell.angle_alpha   90.00
_cell.angle_beta   90.00
_cell.angle_gamma   90.00
#
_symmetry.space_group_name_H-M   'P 1'
#
loop_
_entity.id
_entity.type
_entity.pdbx_description
1 polymer ?
#
loop_
_entity_poly.entity_id
_entity_poly.type
_entity_poly.pdbx_seq_one_letter_code
_entity_poly.pdbx_strand_id
1 'polypeptide(L)' 'MPTLWIYAENDRIFPGKQARAMHAAFPKAGGKDEILVIAPFRKDGHDIVSDSEAVAQWFPKVYSFLKEVRPQ' A
#
# COMPACT_ATOMS: atom_id res chain seq x y z
N MET A 1 -15.32 -5.47 -0.27
CA MET A 1 -14.62 -4.92 -1.46
C MET A 1 -13.17 -5.39 -1.41
N PRO A 2 -12.56 -5.80 -2.54
CA PRO A 2 -11.10 -5.97 -2.60
C PRO A 2 -10.39 -4.67 -2.23
N THR A 3 -9.28 -4.75 -1.50
CA THR A 3 -8.51 -3.57 -1.07
C THR A 3 -7.02 -3.83 -1.20
N LEU A 4 -6.30 -2.94 -1.88
CA LEU A 4 -4.85 -2.93 -1.92
C LEU A 4 -4.34 -1.81 -1.02
N TRP A 5 -3.45 -2.15 -0.11
CA TRP A 5 -2.78 -1.19 0.74
C TRP A 5 -1.32 -0.99 0.30
N ILE A 6 -0.85 0.26 0.35
CA ILE A 6 0.49 0.67 -0.08
C ILE A 6 1.11 1.52 1.01
N TYR A 7 2.36 1.21 1.38
CA TYR A 7 3.06 1.87 2.48
C TYR A 7 4.55 1.96 2.19
N ALA A 8 5.22 2.99 2.70
CA ALA A 8 6.67 3.04 2.77
C ALA A 8 7.16 2.72 4.19
N GLU A 9 8.27 1.99 4.31
CA GLU A 9 8.82 1.61 5.63
C GLU A 9 9.26 2.80 6.49
N ASN A 10 9.70 3.88 5.84
CA ASN A 10 10.14 5.12 6.48
C ASN A 10 9.08 6.23 6.49
N ASP A 11 7.79 5.89 6.33
CA ASP A 11 6.70 6.84 6.61
C ASP A 11 6.74 7.23 8.10
N ARG A 12 6.93 8.52 8.37
CA ARG A 12 7.05 9.04 9.75
C ARG A 12 5.73 9.49 10.34
N ILE A 13 4.72 9.71 9.51
CA ILE A 13 3.38 10.15 9.91
C ILE A 13 2.51 8.93 10.22
N PHE A 14 2.66 7.87 9.43
CA PHE A 14 1.97 6.60 9.62
C PHE A 14 2.96 5.42 9.63
N PRO A 15 3.67 5.21 10.77
CA PRO A 15 4.79 4.29 10.78
C PRO A 15 4.39 2.83 10.51
N GLY A 16 5.33 2.06 9.95
CA GLY A 16 5.06 0.71 9.47
C GLY A 16 4.47 -0.25 10.52
N LYS A 17 4.69 0.00 11.83
CA LYS A 17 4.07 -0.80 12.91
C LYS A 17 2.56 -0.59 12.96
N GLN A 18 2.09 0.65 12.88
CA GLN A 18 0.67 1.01 12.88
C GLN A 18 -0.01 0.48 11.61
N ALA A 19 0.63 0.68 10.45
CA ALA A 19 0.16 0.16 9.17
C ALA A 19 -0.04 -1.37 9.19
N ARG A 20 0.96 -2.13 9.67
CA ARG A 20 0.87 -3.58 9.78
C ARG A 20 -0.21 -4.04 10.76
N ALA A 21 -0.39 -3.33 11.87
CA ALA A 21 -1.44 -3.66 12.85
C ALA A 21 -2.84 -3.45 12.26
N MET A 22 -3.05 -2.35 11.53
CA MET A 22 -4.32 -2.07 10.85
C MET A 22 -4.59 -3.08 9.72
N HIS A 23 -3.58 -3.38 8.90
CA HIS A 23 -3.67 -4.44 7.90
C HIS A 23 -4.06 -5.78 8.51
N ALA A 24 -3.38 -6.22 9.58
CA ALA A 24 -3.69 -7.48 10.25
C ALA A 24 -5.08 -7.55 10.89
N ALA A 25 -5.70 -6.40 11.20
CA ALA A 25 -7.05 -6.31 11.73
C ALA A 25 -8.11 -6.30 10.62
N PHE A 26 -7.78 -5.82 9.42
CA PHE A 26 -8.72 -5.63 8.31
C PHE A 26 -9.42 -6.92 7.84
N PRO A 27 -8.72 -8.05 7.57
CA PRO A 27 -9.39 -9.27 7.14
C PRO A 27 -10.23 -9.90 8.26
N LYS A 28 -9.88 -9.65 9.54
CA LYS A 28 -10.68 -10.12 10.69
C LYS A 28 -12.05 -9.45 10.77
N ALA A 29 -12.21 -8.28 10.15
CA ALA A 29 -13.48 -7.58 10.01
C ALA A 29 -14.23 -7.94 8.70
N GLY A 30 -13.77 -8.95 7.96
CA GLY A 30 -14.38 -9.38 6.68
C GLY A 30 -13.80 -8.69 5.44
N GLY A 31 -12.69 -7.96 5.57
CA GLY A 31 -11.95 -7.40 4.45
C GLY A 31 -11.24 -8.47 3.61
N LYS A 32 -11.05 -8.20 2.31
CA LYS A 32 -10.11 -8.94 1.44
C LYS A 32 -8.99 -8.00 1.07
N ASP A 33 -7.77 -8.33 1.45
CA ASP A 33 -6.64 -7.42 1.38
C ASP A 33 -5.41 -7.99 0.67
N GLU A 34 -4.68 -7.05 0.08
CA GLU A 34 -3.30 -7.22 -0.34
C GLU A 34 -2.48 -6.02 0.17
N ILE A 35 -1.18 -6.26 0.36
CA ILE A 35 -0.24 -5.29 0.91
C ILE A 35 0.99 -5.18 0.00
N LEU A 36 1.37 -3.95 -0.33
CA LEU A 36 2.66 -3.59 -0.88
C LEU A 36 3.41 -2.72 0.13
N VAL A 37 4.49 -3.26 0.69
CA VAL A 37 5.44 -2.49 1.51
C VAL A 37 6.63 -2.10 0.63
N ILE A 38 6.87 -0.80 0.52
CA ILE A 38 7.94 -0.21 -0.27
C ILE A 38 9.09 0.12 0.67
N ALA A 39 10.32 -0.14 0.21
CA ALA A 39 11.55 0.20 0.92
C ALA A 39 11.60 1.72 1.23
N PRO A 40 12.47 2.17 2.16
CA PRO A 40 12.58 3.58 2.50
C PRO A 40 12.73 4.48 1.28
N PHE A 41 11.82 5.45 1.16
CA PHE A 41 11.83 6.43 0.08
C PHE A 41 12.31 7.78 0.60
N ARG A 42 13.42 8.27 0.04
CA ARG A 42 14.07 9.54 0.42
C ARG A 42 14.20 9.68 1.96
N LYS A 43 13.84 10.85 2.52
CA LYS A 43 13.92 11.13 3.96
C LYS A 43 12.66 10.74 4.73
N ASP A 44 11.51 10.75 4.05
CA ASP A 44 10.20 10.37 4.57
C ASP A 44 9.39 9.79 3.41
N GLY A 45 8.84 8.60 3.63
CA GLY A 45 8.10 7.86 2.62
C GLY A 45 6.61 8.20 2.59
N HIS A 46 6.13 9.14 3.40
CA HIS A 46 4.72 9.46 3.52
C HIS A 46 4.04 9.79 2.17
N ASP A 47 4.70 10.62 1.36
CA ASP A 47 4.13 11.13 0.11
C ASP A 47 4.40 10.21 -1.11
N ILE A 48 4.82 8.96 -0.89
CA ILE A 48 5.28 8.07 -1.96
C ILE A 48 4.24 7.81 -3.06
N VAL A 49 2.95 7.85 -2.73
CA VAL A 49 1.87 7.64 -3.71
C VAL A 49 1.64 8.89 -4.57
N SER A 50 1.93 10.07 -4.05
CA SER A 50 1.73 11.35 -4.73
C SER A 50 2.99 11.85 -5.45
N ASP A 51 4.16 11.28 -5.15
CA ASP A 51 5.42 11.62 -5.80
C ASP A 51 5.53 10.98 -7.20
N SER A 52 5.72 11.81 -8.22
CA SER A 52 5.82 11.36 -9.61
C SER A 52 7.03 10.47 -9.88
N GLU A 53 8.14 10.64 -9.14
CA GLU A 53 9.33 9.79 -9.28
C GLU A 53 9.15 8.41 -8.62
N ALA A 54 8.15 8.26 -7.75
CA ALA A 54 7.86 7.00 -7.07
C ALA A 54 6.84 6.12 -7.81
N VAL A 55 6.20 6.61 -8.86
CA VAL A 55 5.15 5.90 -9.62
C VAL A 55 5.60 4.49 -10.04
N ALA A 56 6.84 4.36 -10.51
CA ALA A 56 7.39 3.07 -10.94
C ALA A 56 7.49 2.03 -9.81
N GLN A 57 7.53 2.45 -8.54
CA GLN A 57 7.65 1.55 -7.39
C GLN A 57 6.32 0.90 -7.01
N TRP A 58 5.19 1.56 -7.27
CA TRP A 58 3.87 1.10 -6.81
C TRP A 58 2.87 0.84 -7.93
N PHE A 59 2.97 1.56 -9.05
CA PHE A 59 1.98 1.47 -10.13
C PHE A 59 1.86 0.07 -10.74
N PRO A 60 2.95 -0.72 -10.96
CA PRO A 60 2.80 -2.07 -11.49
C PRO A 60 1.91 -2.97 -10.64
N LYS A 61 1.99 -2.85 -9.31
CA LYS A 61 1.15 -3.62 -8.37
C LYS A 61 -0.31 -3.16 -8.43
N VAL A 62 -0.55 -1.84 -8.44
CA VAL A 62 -1.89 -1.26 -8.62
C VAL A 62 -2.51 -1.73 -9.92
N TYR A 63 -1.76 -1.70 -11.01
CA TYR A 63 -2.22 -2.12 -12.32
C TYR A 63 -2.62 -3.60 -12.34
N SER A 64 -1.81 -4.50 -11.77
CA SER A 64 -2.15 -5.93 -11.63
C SER A 64 -3.42 -6.12 -10.81
N PHE A 65 -3.47 -5.51 -9.63
CA PHE A 65 -4.61 -5.59 -8.72
C PHE A 65 -5.90 -5.16 -9.40
N LEU A 66 -5.90 -4.02 -10.11
CA LEU A 66 -7.08 -3.51 -10.82
C LEU A 66 -7.53 -4.44 -11.96
N LYS A 67 -6.61 -5.15 -12.62
CA LYS A 67 -6.97 -6.16 -13.62
C LYS A 67 -7.63 -7.38 -12.98
N GLU A 68 -7.15 -7.79 -11.80
CA GLU A 68 -7.67 -8.94 -11.07
C GLU A 68 -9.07 -8.69 -10.50
N VAL A 69 -9.35 -7.46 -10.04
CA VAL A 69 -10.63 -7.13 -9.41
C VAL A 69 -11.69 -6.58 -10.37
N ARG A 70 -11.35 -6.38 -11.65
CA ARG A 70 -12.29 -5.91 -12.67
C ARG A 70 -13.41 -6.96 -12.85
N PRO A 71 -14.69 -6.58 -12.70
CA PRO A 71 -15.80 -7.45 -13.07
C PRO A 71 -15.72 -7.81 -14.56
N GLN A 72 -15.96 -9.08 -14.89
CA GLN A 72 -16.14 -9.54 -16.28
C GLN A 72 -17.35 -8.88 -16.92
#